data_AF-A0A837F9Q4-F1
#
_entry.id   AF-A0A837F9Q4-F1
#
_cell.length_a   1.000
_cell.length_b   1.000
_cell.length_c   1.000
_cell.angle_alpha   90.00
_cell.angle_beta   90.00
_cell.angle_gamma   90.00
#
_symmetry.space_group_name_H-M   'P 1'
#
loop_
_entity.id
_entity.type
_entity.pdbx_description
1 polymer ?
#
loop_
_entity_poly.entity_id
_entity_poly.type
_entity_poly.pdbx_seq_one_letter_code
_entity_poly.pdbx_strand_id
1 'polypeptide(L)'
;MKAKSIDVNQLITINDHLQALVTAEDVIASISWQLETVIDNEYGWRHRATVALVKWQNTRKSITSRLAVLRQLEREANIERQKSRDELLIRALKNELSAEVFRRCCESVEREMEVCGD
;
A
#
# COMPACT_ATOMS: atom_id res chain seq x y z
N MET A 1 7.80 -28.93 3.60
CA MET A 1 6.87 -28.22 2.70
C MET A 1 7.68 -27.56 1.58
N LYS A 2 7.40 -27.83 0.30
CA LYS A 2 7.97 -27.02 -0.79
C LYS A 2 7.28 -25.66 -0.75
N ALA A 3 8.01 -24.60 -0.40
CA ALA A 3 7.48 -23.25 -0.48
C ALA A 3 7.09 -22.98 -1.94
N LYS A 4 5.80 -22.76 -2.20
CA LYS A 4 5.30 -22.40 -3.52
C LYS A 4 5.95 -21.06 -3.89
N SER A 5 6.68 -21.02 -4.99
CA SER A 5 7.34 -19.78 -5.43
C SER A 5 6.29 -18.73 -5.74
N ILE A 6 6.46 -17.52 -5.21
CA ILE A 6 5.62 -16.37 -5.57
C ILE A 6 6.15 -15.78 -6.87
N ASP A 7 5.32 -15.75 -7.90
CA ASP A 7 5.56 -14.94 -9.08
C ASP A 7 5.04 -13.53 -8.82
N VAL A 8 5.95 -12.62 -8.46
CA VAL A 8 5.62 -11.24 -8.13
C VAL A 8 4.94 -10.53 -9.32
N ASN A 9 5.23 -10.94 -10.56
CA ASN A 9 4.66 -10.32 -11.75
C ASN A 9 3.17 -10.58 -11.92
N GLN A 10 2.65 -11.65 -11.32
CA GLN A 10 1.23 -12.00 -11.36
C GLN A 10 0.39 -11.29 -10.29
N LEU A 11 1.02 -10.56 -9.36
CA LEU A 11 0.31 -9.81 -8.33
C LEU A 11 -0.22 -8.50 -8.93
N ILE A 12 -1.53 -8.33 -8.94
CA ILE A 12 -2.19 -7.19 -9.60
C ILE A 12 -2.78 -6.24 -8.55
N THR A 13 -3.52 -6.77 -7.59
CA THR A 13 -4.26 -5.97 -6.61
C THR A 13 -3.46 -5.74 -5.34
N ILE A 14 -3.84 -4.72 -4.56
CA ILE A 14 -3.30 -4.50 -3.21
C ILE A 14 -3.43 -5.77 -2.35
N ASN A 15 -4.57 -6.46 -2.45
CA ASN A 15 -4.84 -7.68 -1.70
C ASN A 15 -3.89 -8.83 -2.10
N ASP A 16 -3.63 -9.01 -3.40
CA ASP A 16 -2.68 -10.03 -3.87
C ASP A 16 -1.29 -9.80 -3.28
N HIS A 17 -0.84 -8.54 -3.28
CA HIS A 17 0.46 -8.17 -2.71
C HIS A 17 0.50 -8.36 -1.19
N LEU A 18 -0.57 -8.05 -0.47
CA LEU A 18 -0.65 -8.28 0.98
C LEU A 18 -0.61 -9.77 1.32
N GLN A 19 -1.36 -10.60 0.61
CA GLN A 19 -1.36 -12.06 0.84
C GLN A 19 0.00 -12.69 0.49
N ALA A 20 0.62 -12.23 -0.59
CA ALA A 20 1.96 -12.63 -0.96
C ALA A 20 3.01 -12.18 0.06
N LEU A 21 2.84 -11.01 0.67
CA LEU A 21 3.74 -10.49 1.71
C LEU A 21 3.69 -11.35 2.98
N VAL A 22 2.49 -11.71 3.44
CA VAL A 22 2.31 -12.63 4.58
C VAL A 22 3.01 -13.96 4.30
N THR A 23 2.78 -14.53 3.11
CA THR A 23 3.42 -15.79 2.71
C THR A 23 4.95 -15.68 2.70
N ALA A 24 5.50 -14.56 2.22
CA ALA A 24 6.94 -14.33 2.20
C ALA A 24 7.52 -14.23 3.62
N GLU A 25 6.84 -13.52 4.53
CA GLU A 25 7.26 -13.40 5.93
C GLU A 25 7.22 -14.76 6.66
N ASP A 26 6.16 -15.54 6.47
CA ASP A 26 6.05 -16.87 7.08
C ASP A 26 7.18 -17.81 6.64
N VAL A 27 7.53 -17.78 5.33
CA VAL A 27 8.63 -18.58 4.79
C VAL A 27 9.98 -18.09 5.32
N ILE A 28 10.21 -16.77 5.38
CA ILE A 28 11.42 -16.18 5.96
C ILE A 28 11.58 -16.61 7.41
N ALA A 29 10.53 -16.46 8.22
CA ALA A 29 10.53 -16.85 9.63
C ALA A 29 10.82 -18.35 9.80
N SER A 30 10.19 -19.21 8.99
CA SER A 30 10.43 -20.64 9.02
C SER A 30 11.88 -21.01 8.68
N ILE A 31 12.49 -20.37 7.67
CA ILE A 31 13.88 -20.66 7.28
C ILE A 31 14.85 -20.15 8.35
N SER A 32 14.65 -18.94 8.88
CA SER A 32 15.47 -18.38 9.95
C SER A 32 15.43 -19.27 11.20
N TRP A 33 14.24 -19.70 11.61
CA TRP A 33 14.08 -20.60 12.75
C TRP A 33 14.82 -21.93 12.56
N GLN A 34 14.75 -22.54 11.37
CA GLN A 34 15.50 -23.77 11.07
C GLN A 34 17.01 -23.54 11.10
N LEU A 35 17.50 -22.40 10.57
CA LEU A 35 18.91 -22.04 10.60
C LEU A 35 19.44 -21.81 12.02
N GLU A 36 18.59 -21.45 12.97
CA GLU A 36 18.94 -21.26 14.38
C GLU A 36 18.88 -22.56 15.18
N THR A 37 17.87 -23.41 14.93
CA THR A 37 17.56 -24.55 15.79
C THR A 37 18.14 -25.89 15.33
N VAL A 38 18.49 -26.05 14.06
CA VAL A 38 19.03 -27.32 13.54
C VAL A 38 20.51 -27.46 13.94
N ILE A 39 20.75 -28.42 14.85
CA ILE A 39 22.04 -28.75 15.45
C ILE A 39 22.93 -29.53 14.47
N ASP A 40 22.34 -30.44 13.68
CA ASP A 40 23.08 -31.26 12.73
C ASP A 40 23.38 -30.46 11.45
N ASN A 41 24.67 -30.18 11.25
CA ASN A 41 25.11 -29.00 10.54
C ASN A 41 25.76 -29.35 9.19
N GLU A 42 25.01 -30.03 8.32
CA GLU A 42 25.48 -30.28 6.96
C GLU A 42 25.68 -28.93 6.26
N TYR A 43 26.94 -28.57 6.00
CA TYR A 43 27.32 -27.30 5.36
C TYR A 43 26.51 -27.04 4.08
N GLY A 44 26.29 -28.09 3.29
CA GLY A 44 25.50 -28.02 2.06
C GLY A 44 24.04 -27.61 2.30
N TRP A 45 23.39 -28.13 3.35
CA TRP A 45 22.04 -27.72 3.71
C TRP A 45 22.01 -26.26 4.18
N ARG A 46 22.91 -25.86 5.09
CA ARG A 46 22.98 -24.48 5.59
C ARG A 46 23.19 -23.48 4.47
N HIS A 47 24.11 -23.77 3.55
CA HIS A 47 24.34 -22.90 2.39
C HIS A 47 23.08 -22.71 1.55
N ARG A 48 22.37 -23.81 1.22
CA ARG A 48 21.11 -23.75 0.46
C ARG A 48 20.01 -22.99 1.21
N ALA A 49 19.89 -23.19 2.52
CA ALA A 49 18.91 -22.49 3.36
C ALA A 49 19.19 -20.98 3.42
N THR A 50 20.46 -20.57 3.58
CA THR A 50 20.87 -19.15 3.53
C THR A 50 20.58 -18.52 2.18
N VAL A 51 20.89 -19.22 1.07
CA VAL A 51 20.56 -18.74 -0.29
C VAL A 51 19.04 -18.58 -0.47
N ALA A 52 18.26 -19.53 0.02
CA ALA A 52 16.80 -19.44 -0.01
C ALA A 52 16.27 -18.26 0.83
N LEU A 53 16.83 -18.03 2.02
CA LEU A 53 16.48 -16.90 2.87
C LEU A 53 16.70 -15.57 2.16
N VAL A 54 17.89 -15.36 1.59
CA VAL A 54 18.21 -14.13 0.83
C VAL A 54 17.26 -13.94 -0.35
N LYS A 55 16.94 -15.03 -1.07
CA LYS A 55 15.97 -14.97 -2.18
C LYS A 55 14.59 -14.50 -1.70
N TRP A 56 14.07 -15.07 -0.62
CA TRP A 56 12.78 -14.68 -0.06
C TRP A 56 12.78 -13.25 0.50
N GLN A 57 13.87 -12.80 1.13
CA GLN A 57 14.02 -11.41 1.55
C GLN A 57 13.96 -10.44 0.37
N ASN A 58 14.57 -10.79 -0.77
CA ASN A 58 14.49 -9.99 -1.99
C ASN A 58 13.08 -10.01 -2.60
N THR A 59 12.41 -11.17 -2.61
CA THR A 59 11.00 -11.29 -3.01
C THR A 59 10.11 -10.39 -2.15
N ARG A 60 10.28 -10.42 -0.83
CA ARG A 60 9.58 -9.54 0.11
C ARG A 60 9.78 -8.06 -0.25
N LYS A 61 11.03 -7.62 -0.44
CA LYS A 61 11.34 -6.23 -0.83
C LYS A 61 10.61 -5.84 -2.10
N SER A 62 10.62 -6.69 -3.13
CA SER A 62 9.93 -6.44 -4.39
C SER A 62 8.41 -6.30 -4.23
N ILE A 63 7.78 -7.18 -3.44
CA ILE A 63 6.34 -7.11 -3.12
C ILE A 63 6.03 -5.78 -2.42
N THR A 64 6.81 -5.42 -1.39
CA THR A 64 6.62 -4.16 -0.63
C THR A 64 6.74 -2.93 -1.53
N SER A 65 7.74 -2.88 -2.42
CA SER A 65 7.91 -1.76 -3.34
C SER A 65 6.70 -1.60 -4.27
N ARG A 66 6.19 -2.69 -4.86
CA ARG A 66 5.01 -2.64 -5.74
C ARG A 66 3.74 -2.26 -4.97
N LEU A 67 3.56 -2.80 -3.78
CA LEU A 67 2.43 -2.47 -2.90
C LEU A 67 2.42 -0.97 -2.55
N ALA A 68 3.60 -0.38 -2.29
CA ALA A 68 3.69 1.05 -2.01
C ALA A 68 3.21 1.92 -3.19
N VAL A 69 3.59 1.54 -4.42
CA VAL A 69 3.12 2.20 -5.65
C VAL A 69 1.60 2.08 -5.77
N LEU A 70 1.04 0.87 -5.60
CA LEU A 70 -0.41 0.67 -5.68
C LEU A 70 -1.18 1.48 -4.64
N ARG A 71 -0.69 1.56 -3.41
CA ARG A 71 -1.31 2.37 -2.34
C ARG A 71 -1.25 3.86 -2.65
N GLN A 72 -0.17 4.34 -3.28
CA GLN A 72 -0.07 5.73 -3.70
C GLN A 72 -1.08 6.03 -4.82
N LEU A 73 -1.18 5.16 -5.83
CA LEU A 73 -2.16 5.30 -6.91
C LEU A 73 -3.61 5.27 -6.40
N GLU A 74 -3.92 4.38 -5.45
CA GLU A 74 -5.26 4.33 -4.82
C GLU A 74 -5.56 5.62 -4.06
N ARG A 75 -4.59 6.16 -3.32
CA ARG A 75 -4.73 7.44 -2.62
C ARG A 75 -5.00 8.58 -3.60
N GLU A 76 -4.24 8.68 -4.67
CA GLU A 76 -4.41 9.71 -5.71
C GLU A 76 -5.79 9.61 -6.36
N ALA A 77 -6.21 8.40 -6.73
CA ALA A 77 -7.54 8.16 -7.28
C ALA A 77 -8.67 8.52 -6.29
N ASN A 78 -8.47 8.27 -5.00
CA ASN A 78 -9.43 8.65 -3.96
C ASN A 78 -9.53 10.16 -3.78
N ILE A 79 -8.39 10.87 -3.79
CA ILE A 79 -8.36 12.34 -3.74
C ILE A 79 -9.08 12.91 -4.97
N GLU A 80 -8.80 12.40 -6.16
CA GLU A 80 -9.42 12.89 -7.38
C GLU A 80 -10.93 12.63 -7.40
N ARG A 81 -11.37 11.44 -6.97
CA ARG A 81 -12.80 11.14 -6.81
C ARG A 81 -13.47 12.07 -5.81
N GLN A 82 -12.78 12.39 -4.72
CA GLN A 82 -13.29 13.30 -3.69
C GLN A 82 -13.44 14.72 -4.25
N LYS A 83 -12.42 15.25 -4.94
CA LYS A 83 -12.50 16.56 -5.62
C LYS A 83 -13.64 16.61 -6.62
N SER A 84 -13.75 15.60 -7.48
CA SER A 84 -14.83 15.50 -8.47
C SER A 84 -16.22 15.47 -7.81
N ARG A 85 -16.39 14.71 -6.73
CA ARG A 85 -17.62 14.69 -5.95
C ARG A 85 -17.94 16.07 -5.38
N ASP A 86 -16.96 16.74 -4.81
CA ASP A 86 -17.16 18.03 -4.16
C ASP A 86 -17.49 19.12 -5.19
N GLU A 87 -16.87 19.10 -6.37
CA GLU A 87 -17.22 19.99 -7.49
C GLU A 87 -18.66 19.79 -7.97
N LEU A 88 -19.11 18.53 -8.09
CA LEU A 88 -20.48 18.20 -8.47
C LEU A 88 -21.47 18.65 -7.40
N LEU A 89 -21.14 18.45 -6.13
CA LEU A 89 -21.95 18.91 -5.00
C LEU A 89 -22.06 20.43 -4.97
N ILE A 90 -20.95 21.16 -5.13
CA ILE A 90 -20.94 22.63 -5.20
C ILE A 90 -21.81 23.10 -6.37
N ARG A 91 -21.73 22.46 -7.54
CA ARG A 91 -22.59 22.77 -8.69
C ARG A 91 -24.07 22.56 -8.37
N ALA A 92 -24.42 21.45 -7.72
CA ALA A 92 -25.80 21.19 -7.31
C ALA A 92 -26.29 22.23 -6.30
N LEU A 93 -25.48 22.54 -5.27
CA LEU A 93 -25.82 23.53 -4.25
C LEU A 93 -26.01 24.94 -4.81
N LYS A 94 -25.22 25.33 -5.83
CA LYS A 94 -25.42 26.62 -6.53
C LYS A 94 -26.80 26.77 -7.14
N ASN A 95 -27.43 25.68 -7.56
CA ASN A 95 -28.76 25.72 -8.17
C ASN A 95 -29.88 25.75 -7.12
N GLU A 96 -29.63 25.21 -5.92
CA GLU A 96 -30.62 25.13 -4.83
C GLU A 96 -30.58 26.34 -3.89
N LEU A 97 -29.41 26.95 -3.71
CA LEU A 97 -29.22 28.05 -2.76
C LEU A 97 -29.43 29.42 -3.42
N SER A 98 -29.89 30.39 -2.63
CA SER A 98 -29.86 31.78 -3.05
C SER A 98 -28.42 32.27 -3.27
N ALA A 99 -28.23 33.17 -4.23
CA ALA A 99 -26.91 33.73 -4.57
C ALA A 99 -26.22 34.41 -3.36
N GLU A 100 -26.99 35.06 -2.49
CA GLU A 100 -26.44 35.72 -1.29
C GLU A 100 -25.91 34.71 -0.27
N VAL A 101 -26.64 33.61 -0.04
CA VAL A 101 -26.18 32.53 0.85
C VAL A 101 -24.91 31.90 0.29
N PHE A 102 -24.89 31.58 -1.00
CA PHE A 102 -23.72 30.98 -1.64
C PHE A 102 -22.49 31.89 -1.56
N ARG A 103 -22.65 33.20 -1.82
CA ARG A 103 -21.56 34.19 -1.69
C ARG A 103 -20.98 34.22 -0.27
N ARG A 104 -21.83 34.29 0.77
CA ARG A 104 -21.36 34.28 2.16
C ARG A 104 -20.60 33.00 2.51
N CYS A 105 -20.99 31.86 1.95
CA CYS A 105 -20.24 30.61 2.10
C CYS A 105 -18.85 30.71 1.47
N CYS A 106 -18.72 31.24 0.25
CA CYS A 106 -17.41 31.46 -0.37
C CYS A 106 -16.50 32.38 0.47
N GLU A 107 -17.03 33.52 0.92
CA GLU A 107 -16.31 34.46 1.78
C GLU A 107 -15.87 33.83 3.12
N SER A 108 -16.63 32.86 3.63
CA SER A 108 -16.26 32.12 4.84
C SER A 108 -15.09 31.17 4.60
N VAL A 109 -15.10 30.47 3.46
CA VAL A 109 -14.01 29.56 3.08
C VAL A 109 -12.72 30.33 2.82
N GLU A 110 -12.79 31.46 2.10
CA GLU A 110 -11.63 32.31 1.84
C GLU A 110 -10.97 32.79 3.15
N ARG A 111 -11.77 33.28 4.10
CA ARG A 111 -11.27 33.66 5.44
C ARG A 111 -10.62 32.50 6.19
N GLU A 112 -11.17 31.29 6.09
CA GLU A 112 -10.60 30.12 6.75
C GLU A 112 -9.29 29.68 6.10
N MET A 113 -9.20 29.76 4.77
CA MET A 113 -7.96 29.46 4.02
C MET A 113 -6.84 30.47 4.30
N GLU A 114 -7.17 31.75 4.51
CA GLU A 114 -6.22 32.77 4.94
C GLU A 114 -5.67 32.49 6.35
N VAL A 115 -6.49 31.99 7.26
CA VAL A 115 -6.09 31.68 8.65
C VAL A 115 -5.23 30.40 8.74
N CYS A 116 -5.41 29.44 7.84
CA CYS A 116 -4.60 28.21 7.81
C CYS A 116 -3.30 28.32 6.99
N GLY A 117 -3.01 29.49 6.41
CA GLY A 117 -1.82 29.74 5.59
C GLY A 117 -0.59 30.26 6.35
N ASP A 118 -0.74 30.62 7.64
CA ASP A 118 0.32 31.03 8.58
C ASP A 118 0.76 29.86 9.48
#